data_AF-A0A4Q5VNA5-F1
#
_entry.id   AF-A0A4Q5VNA5-F1
#
_cell.length_a   1.000
_cell.length_b   1.000
_cell.length_c   1.000
_cell.angle_alpha   90.00
_cell.angle_beta   90.00
_cell.angle_gamma   90.00
#
_symmetry.space_group_name_H-M   'P 1'
#
loop_
_entity.id
_entity.type
_entity.pdbx_description
1 polymer ?
#
loop_
_entity_poly.entity_id
_entity_poly.type
_entity_poly.pdbx_seq_one_letter_code
_entity_poly.pdbx_strand_id
1 'polypeptide(L)'
;MQDDISGWNEWEAAFNDIPELASPSELHGVVMGIVSVAQAPTEEEWQYILQQLDFAPLEVNALQLLTDEAEDAAAALADDSLDYMPMLPDDQHTLEERVQCLADWCNGVVLGFGLASGQLRNDESELLQDLQDVAAVEFEASDDDEEGEASYADLVEFVRLIPVSLAMGRQKQAVADTAIFKSKASSAKLVQDDNISIVDMFTPERPS
;
A
#
# COMPACT_ATOMS: atom_id res chain seq x y z
N MET A 1 -21.73 5.25 -10.13
CA MET A 1 -21.61 6.04 -8.88
C MET A 1 -21.22 7.45 -9.32
N GLN A 2 -21.76 8.55 -8.77
CA GLN A 2 -21.37 9.90 -9.28
C GLN A 2 -19.91 10.18 -8.94
N ASP A 3 -19.10 10.44 -9.97
CA ASP A 3 -17.63 10.56 -9.99
C ASP A 3 -17.05 11.53 -8.95
N ASP A 4 -17.84 12.51 -8.48
CA ASP A 4 -17.46 13.46 -7.44
C ASP A 4 -17.37 12.84 -6.03
N ILE A 5 -17.88 11.61 -5.82
CA ILE A 5 -17.98 10.97 -4.50
C ILE A 5 -16.79 10.05 -4.21
N SER A 6 -16.19 9.40 -5.21
CA SER A 6 -15.12 8.42 -4.99
C SER A 6 -13.70 9.01 -4.99
N GLY A 7 -13.50 10.19 -5.60
CA GLY A 7 -12.16 10.76 -5.80
C GLY A 7 -11.34 10.11 -6.94
N TRP A 8 -11.92 9.13 -7.67
CA TRP A 8 -11.21 8.34 -8.69
C TRP A 8 -10.49 9.20 -9.72
N ASN A 9 -11.13 10.21 -10.29
CA ASN A 9 -10.54 11.02 -11.36
C ASN A 9 -9.29 11.81 -10.90
N GLU A 10 -9.30 12.31 -9.66
CA GLU A 10 -8.13 13.01 -9.10
C GLU A 10 -6.99 12.03 -8.82
N TRP A 11 -7.33 10.86 -8.27
CA TRP A 11 -6.38 9.79 -7.98
C TRP A 11 -5.74 9.23 -9.26
N GLU A 12 -6.55 8.89 -10.25
CA GLU A 12 -6.11 8.41 -11.55
C GLU A 12 -5.19 9.43 -12.23
N ALA A 13 -5.60 10.71 -12.28
CA ALA A 13 -4.78 11.75 -12.89
C ALA A 13 -3.42 11.94 -12.21
N ALA A 14 -3.31 11.66 -10.92
CA ALA A 14 -2.06 11.77 -10.16
C ALA A 14 -1.13 10.56 -10.35
N PHE A 15 -1.68 9.35 -10.51
CA PHE A 15 -0.90 8.10 -10.39
C PHE A 15 -0.89 7.21 -11.64
N ASN A 16 -1.74 7.45 -12.65
CA ASN A 16 -1.85 6.57 -13.83
C ASN A 16 -0.56 6.48 -14.67
N ASP A 17 0.24 7.54 -14.71
CA ASP A 17 1.46 7.59 -15.51
C ASP A 17 2.71 7.06 -14.77
N ILE A 18 2.54 6.46 -13.58
CA ILE A 18 3.64 5.85 -12.81
C ILE A 18 3.92 4.44 -13.34
N PRO A 19 5.07 4.19 -13.97
CA PRO A 19 5.34 2.93 -14.66
C PRO A 19 5.56 1.74 -13.72
N GLU A 20 5.86 1.98 -12.45
CA GLU A 20 6.04 0.94 -11.43
C GLU A 20 4.70 0.41 -10.87
N LEU A 21 3.57 1.07 -11.14
CA LEU A 21 2.23 0.61 -10.76
C LEU A 21 1.60 -0.22 -11.86
N ALA A 22 0.89 -1.27 -11.46
CA ALA A 22 -0.07 -1.96 -12.33
C ALA A 22 -1.26 -1.06 -12.67
N SER A 23 -1.78 -0.35 -11.66
CA SER A 23 -2.84 0.65 -11.80
C SER A 23 -2.89 1.60 -10.59
N PRO A 24 -3.58 2.76 -10.69
CA PRO A 24 -3.84 3.61 -9.52
C PRO A 24 -4.56 2.88 -8.38
N SER A 25 -5.37 1.87 -8.70
CA SER A 25 -6.06 1.02 -7.72
C SER A 25 -5.08 0.16 -6.90
N GLU A 26 -3.98 -0.31 -7.49
CA GLU A 26 -2.93 -1.02 -6.75
C GLU A 26 -2.35 -0.15 -5.62
N LEU A 27 -2.00 1.11 -5.91
CA LEU A 27 -1.43 2.03 -4.94
C LEU A 27 -2.38 2.27 -3.77
N HIS A 28 -3.66 2.45 -4.05
CA HIS A 28 -4.66 2.56 -3.00
C HIS A 28 -4.84 1.26 -2.21
N GLY A 29 -4.72 0.10 -2.86
CA GLY A 29 -4.59 -1.18 -2.16
C GLY A 29 -3.42 -1.18 -1.17
N VAL A 30 -2.24 -0.70 -1.59
CA VAL A 30 -1.06 -0.58 -0.72
C VAL A 30 -1.33 0.32 0.48
N VAL A 31 -2.00 1.46 0.28
CA VAL A 31 -2.45 2.34 1.37
C VAL A 31 -3.27 1.55 2.37
N MET A 32 -4.33 0.88 1.91
CA MET A 32 -5.24 0.11 2.77
C MET A 32 -4.55 -1.02 3.52
N GLY A 33 -3.66 -1.75 2.84
CA GLY A 33 -2.85 -2.80 3.44
C GLY A 33 -2.00 -2.28 4.59
N ILE A 34 -1.30 -1.16 4.37
CA ILE A 34 -0.46 -0.52 5.40
C ILE A 34 -1.33 -0.03 6.57
N VAL A 35 -2.35 0.78 6.29
CA VAL A 35 -3.13 1.42 7.36
C VAL A 35 -4.03 0.44 8.10
N SER A 36 -4.28 -0.76 7.56
CA SER A 36 -4.96 -1.82 8.30
C SER A 36 -4.14 -2.33 9.50
N VAL A 37 -2.80 -2.22 9.46
CA VAL A 37 -1.92 -2.78 10.51
C VAL A 37 -0.94 -1.79 11.15
N ALA A 38 -0.73 -0.63 10.55
CA ALA A 38 0.13 0.44 11.04
C ALA A 38 -0.59 1.80 11.00
N GLN A 39 0.01 2.81 11.62
CA GLN A 39 -0.46 4.20 11.50
C GLN A 39 -0.29 4.71 10.05
N ALA A 40 -1.01 5.77 9.67
CA ALA A 40 -0.83 6.39 8.36
C ALA A 40 0.64 6.87 8.20
N PRO A 41 1.31 6.56 7.07
CA PRO A 41 2.65 7.08 6.81
C PRO A 41 2.62 8.59 6.57
N THR A 42 3.65 9.29 7.03
CA THR A 42 3.96 10.67 6.63
C THR A 42 4.52 10.73 5.20
N GLU A 43 4.58 11.92 4.59
CA GLU A 43 5.21 12.12 3.27
C GLU A 43 6.64 11.55 3.19
N GLU A 44 7.47 11.77 4.22
CA GLU A 44 8.85 11.25 4.26
C GLU A 44 8.89 9.72 4.33
N GLU A 45 7.93 9.12 5.04
CA GLU A 45 7.80 7.67 5.14
C GLU A 45 7.29 7.08 3.82
N TRP A 46 6.30 7.69 3.18
CA TRP A 46 5.83 7.30 1.85
C TRP A 46 6.95 7.34 0.82
N GLN A 47 7.69 8.44 0.78
CA GLN A 47 8.82 8.59 -0.14
C GLN A 47 9.87 7.48 0.07
N TYR A 48 10.09 7.07 1.32
CA TYR A 48 11.00 5.96 1.63
C TYR A 48 10.41 4.59 1.27
N ILE A 49 9.12 4.34 1.55
CA ILE A 49 8.43 3.10 1.18
C ILE A 49 8.50 2.89 -0.33
N LEU A 50 8.12 3.91 -1.11
CA LEU A 50 8.14 3.90 -2.56
C LEU A 50 9.56 3.65 -3.09
N GLN A 51 10.58 4.27 -2.49
CA GLN A 51 11.97 4.01 -2.84
C GLN A 51 12.37 2.54 -2.61
N GLN A 52 11.86 1.87 -1.57
CA GLN A 52 12.14 0.45 -1.35
C GLN A 52 11.43 -0.47 -2.34
N LEU A 53 10.40 0.03 -3.03
CA LEU A 53 9.72 -0.64 -4.13
C LEU A 53 10.32 -0.26 -5.51
N ASP A 54 11.47 0.43 -5.51
CA ASP A 54 12.16 0.93 -6.70
C ASP A 54 11.39 2.00 -7.51
N PHE A 55 10.44 2.70 -6.88
CA PHE A 55 9.71 3.81 -7.52
C PHE A 55 10.59 5.06 -7.63
N ALA A 56 10.38 5.82 -8.70
CA ALA A 56 10.85 7.19 -8.76
C ALA A 56 10.20 8.05 -7.66
N PRO A 57 10.87 9.11 -7.15
CA PRO A 57 10.25 10.05 -6.24
C PRO A 57 9.00 10.70 -6.83
N LEU A 58 7.95 10.80 -6.02
CA LEU A 58 6.72 11.45 -6.43
C LEU A 58 6.89 12.97 -6.42
N GLU A 59 6.16 13.64 -7.29
CA GLU A 59 6.00 15.09 -7.23
C GLU A 59 5.26 15.49 -5.95
N VAL A 60 5.55 16.67 -5.42
CA VAL A 60 5.06 17.13 -4.11
C VAL A 60 3.54 17.01 -3.97
N ASN A 61 2.78 17.37 -5.00
CA ASN A 61 1.32 17.30 -4.95
C ASN A 61 0.79 15.86 -4.92
N ALA A 62 1.42 14.93 -5.66
CA ALA A 62 1.02 13.53 -5.65
C ALA A 62 1.39 12.87 -4.31
N LEU A 63 2.54 13.23 -3.73
CA LEU A 63 2.94 12.75 -2.41
C LEU A 63 2.01 13.26 -1.30
N GLN A 64 1.57 14.52 -1.37
CA GLN A 64 0.56 15.08 -0.46
C GLN A 64 -0.77 14.32 -0.60
N LEU A 65 -1.27 14.14 -1.82
CA LEU A 65 -2.53 13.42 -2.08
C LEU A 65 -2.49 11.98 -1.53
N LEU A 66 -1.38 11.27 -1.74
CA LEU A 66 -1.17 9.91 -1.18
C LEU A 66 -1.15 9.92 0.35
N THR A 67 -0.57 10.95 0.95
CA THR A 67 -0.50 11.09 2.41
C THR A 67 -1.88 11.40 2.99
N ASP A 68 -2.61 12.33 2.40
CA ASP A 68 -3.97 12.70 2.81
C ASP A 68 -4.92 11.50 2.71
N GLU A 69 -4.88 10.76 1.59
CA GLU A 69 -5.68 9.54 1.42
C GLU A 69 -5.33 8.46 2.47
N ALA A 70 -4.06 8.32 2.86
CA ALA A 70 -3.68 7.38 3.90
C ALA A 70 -4.22 7.78 5.28
N GLU A 71 -4.28 9.08 5.58
CA GLU A 71 -4.89 9.60 6.80
C GLU A 71 -6.42 9.36 6.81
N ASP A 72 -7.08 9.66 5.70
CA ASP A 72 -8.53 9.47 5.54
C ASP A 72 -8.91 7.98 5.60
N ALA A 73 -8.17 7.11 4.90
CA ALA A 73 -8.34 5.67 4.98
C ALA A 73 -8.14 5.13 6.40
N ALA A 74 -7.11 5.62 7.11
CA ALA A 74 -6.87 5.20 8.49
C ALA A 74 -8.02 5.62 9.43
N ALA A 75 -8.62 6.79 9.20
CA ALA A 75 -9.79 7.26 9.93
C ALA A 75 -11.05 6.45 9.58
N ALA A 76 -11.29 6.17 8.30
CA ALA A 76 -12.44 5.40 7.84
C ALA A 76 -12.44 3.96 8.38
N LEU A 77 -11.27 3.31 8.47
CA LEU A 77 -11.14 1.98 9.09
C LEU A 77 -11.43 1.96 10.60
N ALA A 78 -11.42 3.12 11.26
CA ALA A 78 -11.76 3.26 12.67
C ALA A 78 -13.21 3.72 12.89
N ASP A 79 -13.93 4.09 11.82
CA ASP A 79 -15.33 4.50 11.87
C ASP A 79 -16.26 3.27 11.82
N ASP A 80 -17.35 3.31 12.59
CA ASP A 80 -18.37 2.27 12.60
C ASP A 80 -19.31 2.35 11.37
N SER A 81 -19.24 3.42 10.58
CA SER A 81 -20.10 3.60 9.41
C SER A 81 -19.76 2.67 8.24
N LEU A 82 -18.49 2.23 8.15
CA LEU A 82 -17.98 1.37 7.07
C LEU A 82 -18.28 1.92 5.66
N ASP A 83 -18.27 3.25 5.50
CA ASP A 83 -18.65 3.94 4.25
C ASP A 83 -17.51 4.03 3.22
N TYR A 84 -16.30 3.61 3.59
CA TYR A 84 -15.17 3.59 2.66
C TYR A 84 -15.40 2.62 1.48
N MET A 85 -14.91 3.01 0.32
CA MET A 85 -14.92 2.23 -0.91
C MET A 85 -13.50 2.13 -1.50
N PRO A 86 -13.12 0.95 -2.06
CA PRO A 86 -11.91 0.85 -2.87
C PRO A 86 -11.90 1.87 -4.02
N MET A 87 -10.75 2.54 -4.20
CA MET A 87 -10.46 3.45 -5.30
C MET A 87 -10.34 2.65 -6.60
N LEU A 88 -11.45 2.55 -7.33
CA LEU A 88 -11.62 1.76 -8.53
C LEU A 88 -12.26 2.61 -9.65
N PRO A 89 -12.08 2.23 -10.92
CA PRO A 89 -12.80 2.86 -12.02
C PRO A 89 -14.32 2.75 -11.84
N ASP A 90 -15.04 3.77 -12.28
CA ASP A 90 -16.50 3.86 -12.20
C ASP A 90 -17.23 3.10 -13.32
N ASP A 91 -18.56 3.20 -13.35
CA ASP A 91 -19.42 2.55 -14.34
C ASP A 91 -19.34 3.12 -15.77
N GLN A 92 -18.48 4.11 -16.02
CA GLN A 92 -18.13 4.56 -17.37
C GLN A 92 -17.01 3.73 -18.00
N HIS A 93 -16.30 2.94 -17.18
CA HIS A 93 -15.26 2.01 -17.62
C HIS A 93 -15.84 0.63 -17.90
N THR A 94 -15.13 -0.17 -18.71
CA THR A 94 -15.57 -1.53 -19.00
C THR A 94 -15.55 -2.40 -17.76
N LEU A 95 -16.38 -3.46 -17.73
CA LEU A 95 -16.33 -4.43 -16.64
C LEU A 95 -14.95 -5.10 -16.54
N GLU A 96 -14.33 -5.43 -17.67
CA GLU A 96 -12.97 -5.97 -17.75
C GLU A 96 -11.94 -5.07 -17.04
N GLU A 97 -11.92 -3.78 -17.35
CA GLU A 97 -11.01 -2.81 -16.71
C GLU A 97 -11.23 -2.72 -15.20
N ARG A 98 -12.49 -2.73 -14.75
CA ARG A 98 -12.83 -2.69 -13.32
C ARG A 98 -12.45 -3.96 -12.58
N VAL A 99 -12.66 -5.14 -13.18
CA VAL A 99 -12.22 -6.42 -12.62
C VAL A 99 -10.69 -6.45 -12.49
N GLN A 100 -9.97 -5.99 -13.51
CA GLN A 100 -8.50 -5.90 -13.45
C GLN A 100 -8.03 -4.95 -12.35
N CYS A 101 -8.64 -3.76 -12.23
CA CYS A 101 -8.29 -2.81 -11.17
C CYS A 101 -8.64 -3.33 -9.76
N LEU A 102 -9.69 -4.13 -9.62
CA LEU A 102 -10.02 -4.81 -8.36
C LEU A 102 -8.96 -5.86 -8.00
N ALA A 103 -8.49 -6.63 -8.98
CA ALA A 103 -7.42 -7.61 -8.78
C ALA A 103 -6.11 -6.91 -8.37
N ASP A 104 -5.75 -5.81 -9.04
CA ASP A 104 -4.60 -4.98 -8.69
C ASP A 104 -4.73 -4.38 -7.28
N TRP A 105 -5.92 -3.88 -6.92
CA TRP A 105 -6.19 -3.38 -5.57
C TRP A 105 -5.97 -4.48 -4.53
N CYS A 106 -6.45 -5.70 -4.76
CA CYS A 106 -6.25 -6.83 -3.86
C CYS A 106 -4.77 -7.18 -3.69
N ASN A 107 -4.00 -7.20 -4.79
CA ASN A 107 -2.54 -7.37 -4.74
C ASN A 107 -1.87 -6.26 -3.92
N GLY A 108 -2.31 -5.00 -4.13
CA GLY A 108 -1.87 -3.85 -3.36
C GLY A 108 -2.10 -4.02 -1.86
N VAL A 109 -3.29 -4.47 -1.44
CA VAL A 109 -3.60 -4.72 -0.01
C VAL A 109 -2.64 -5.73 0.59
N VAL A 110 -2.40 -6.85 -0.10
CA VAL A 110 -1.46 -7.89 0.37
C VAL A 110 -0.03 -7.34 0.46
N LEU A 111 0.41 -6.58 -0.55
CA LEU A 111 1.72 -5.93 -0.56
C LEU A 111 1.87 -4.95 0.61
N GLY A 112 0.90 -4.04 0.78
CA GLY A 112 0.90 -3.04 1.84
C GLY A 112 0.92 -3.66 3.23
N PHE A 113 0.12 -4.71 3.45
CA PHE A 113 0.13 -5.48 4.69
C PHE A 113 1.53 -6.04 4.99
N GLY A 114 2.19 -6.60 3.97
CA GLY A 114 3.56 -7.13 4.07
C GLY A 114 4.59 -6.04 4.40
N LEU A 115 4.54 -4.90 3.71
CA LEU A 115 5.46 -3.76 3.91
C LEU A 115 5.37 -3.21 5.34
N ALA A 116 4.15 -3.12 5.88
CA ALA A 116 3.90 -2.70 7.25
C ALA A 116 4.22 -3.78 8.31
N SER A 117 4.87 -4.89 7.90
CA SER A 117 5.22 -6.02 8.76
C SER A 117 4.02 -6.64 9.48
N GLY A 118 2.86 -6.63 8.80
CA GLY A 118 1.62 -7.20 9.29
C GLY A 118 1.82 -8.63 9.81
N GLN A 119 1.43 -8.86 11.06
CA GLN A 119 1.43 -10.19 11.65
C GLN A 119 0.00 -10.72 11.63
N LEU A 120 -0.18 -11.89 11.03
CA LEU A 120 -1.46 -12.60 11.00
C LEU A 120 -1.82 -13.10 12.39
N ARG A 121 -3.06 -12.81 12.81
CA ARG A 121 -3.74 -13.41 13.95
C ARG A 121 -4.40 -14.73 13.52
N ASN A 122 -5.00 -15.42 14.49
CA ASN A 122 -5.53 -16.77 14.34
C ASN A 122 -6.86 -16.81 13.57
N ASP A 123 -6.86 -16.58 12.26
CA ASP A 123 -8.04 -16.57 11.36
C ASP A 123 -7.78 -15.67 10.15
N GLU A 124 -6.90 -14.69 10.29
CA GLU A 124 -6.60 -13.70 9.25
C GLU A 124 -5.88 -14.27 8.02
N SER A 125 -5.33 -15.49 8.09
CA SER A 125 -4.70 -16.11 6.93
C SER A 125 -5.67 -16.36 5.78
N GLU A 126 -6.93 -16.67 6.11
CA GLU A 126 -7.99 -16.86 5.12
C GLU A 126 -8.30 -15.54 4.41
N LEU A 127 -8.35 -14.43 5.14
CA LEU A 127 -8.60 -13.10 4.56
C LEU A 127 -7.56 -12.69 3.50
N LEU A 128 -6.27 -12.96 3.73
CA LEU A 128 -5.25 -12.69 2.70
C LEU A 128 -5.31 -13.68 1.54
N GLN A 129 -5.70 -14.93 1.79
CA GLN A 129 -5.91 -15.91 0.72
C GLN A 129 -7.08 -15.49 -0.16
N ASP A 130 -8.18 -15.03 0.44
CA ASP A 130 -9.36 -14.54 -0.25
C ASP A 130 -9.02 -13.36 -1.18
N LEU A 131 -8.20 -12.40 -0.71
CA LEU A 131 -7.68 -11.33 -1.57
C LEU A 131 -6.85 -11.87 -2.73
N GLN A 132 -6.02 -12.89 -2.50
CA GLN A 132 -5.21 -13.51 -3.56
C GLN A 132 -6.07 -14.28 -4.57
N ASP A 133 -7.14 -14.91 -4.12
CA ASP A 133 -8.08 -15.63 -4.99
C ASP A 133 -8.82 -14.63 -5.89
N VAL A 134 -9.24 -13.47 -5.36
CA VAL A 134 -9.82 -12.38 -6.17
C VAL A 134 -8.79 -11.76 -7.10
N ALA A 135 -7.55 -11.58 -6.65
CA ALA A 135 -6.46 -11.07 -7.48
C ALA A 135 -6.06 -12.00 -8.64
N ALA A 136 -6.47 -13.28 -8.58
CA ALA A 136 -6.21 -14.27 -9.61
C ALA A 136 -7.42 -14.51 -10.55
N VAL A 137 -8.51 -13.74 -10.40
CA VAL A 137 -9.67 -13.82 -11.28
C VAL A 137 -9.26 -13.41 -12.70
N GLU A 138 -9.58 -14.27 -13.67
CA GLU A 138 -9.45 -13.98 -15.10
C GLU A 138 -10.81 -13.57 -15.64
N PHE A 139 -10.85 -12.51 -16.44
CA PHE A 139 -12.08 -12.03 -17.09
C PHE A 139 -12.26 -12.68 -18.46
N GLU A 140 -13.43 -13.26 -18.72
CA GLU A 140 -13.81 -13.77 -20.03
C GLU A 140 -14.86 -12.86 -20.70
N ALA A 141 -14.87 -12.78 -22.03
CA ALA A 141 -15.86 -11.99 -22.74
C ALA A 141 -17.32 -12.44 -22.53
N SER A 142 -17.55 -13.65 -22.00
CA SER A 142 -18.87 -14.12 -21.57
C SER A 142 -19.34 -13.50 -20.26
N ASP A 143 -18.43 -12.93 -19.48
CA ASP A 143 -18.73 -12.31 -18.18
C ASP A 143 -19.23 -10.87 -18.34
N ASP A 144 -19.15 -10.28 -19.55
CA ASP A 144 -19.65 -8.94 -19.87
C ASP A 144 -21.18 -8.93 -20.02
N ASP A 145 -21.88 -9.25 -18.94
CA ASP A 145 -23.33 -9.26 -18.82
C ASP A 145 -23.82 -8.80 -17.42
N GLU A 146 -25.15 -8.83 -17.21
CA GLU A 146 -25.76 -8.41 -15.93
C GLU A 146 -25.36 -9.30 -14.74
N GLU A 147 -25.02 -10.57 -14.97
CA GLU A 147 -24.58 -11.50 -13.92
C GLU A 147 -23.12 -11.21 -13.53
N GLY A 148 -22.26 -10.88 -14.50
CA GLY A 148 -20.91 -10.42 -14.23
C GLY A 148 -20.87 -9.10 -13.46
N GLU A 149 -21.71 -8.12 -13.81
CA GLU A 149 -21.84 -6.86 -13.06
C GLU A 149 -22.26 -7.09 -11.60
N ALA A 150 -23.23 -7.98 -11.37
CA ALA A 150 -23.66 -8.34 -10.02
C ALA A 150 -22.53 -9.05 -9.24
N SER A 151 -21.83 -9.99 -9.89
CA SER A 151 -20.71 -10.71 -9.29
C SER A 151 -19.56 -9.77 -8.94
N TYR A 152 -19.24 -8.80 -9.79
CA TYR A 152 -18.26 -7.76 -9.51
C TYR A 152 -18.65 -6.93 -8.28
N ALA A 153 -19.91 -6.47 -8.19
CA ALA A 153 -20.37 -5.71 -7.03
C ALA A 153 -20.26 -6.52 -5.72
N ASP A 154 -20.58 -7.82 -5.76
CA ASP A 154 -20.43 -8.72 -4.61
C ASP A 154 -18.95 -8.91 -4.23
N LEU A 155 -18.04 -9.05 -5.21
CA LEU A 155 -16.60 -9.13 -4.96
C LEU A 155 -16.06 -7.84 -4.33
N VAL A 156 -16.45 -6.66 -4.84
CA VAL A 156 -16.05 -5.37 -4.29
C VAL A 156 -16.51 -5.24 -2.83
N GLU A 157 -17.77 -5.59 -2.54
CA GLU A 157 -18.32 -5.57 -1.18
C GLU A 157 -17.57 -6.54 -0.25
N PHE A 158 -17.23 -7.72 -0.75
CA PHE A 158 -16.51 -8.71 0.03
C PHE A 158 -15.10 -8.23 0.37
N VAL A 159 -14.31 -7.81 -0.62
CA VAL A 159 -12.90 -7.47 -0.38
C VAL A 159 -12.72 -6.15 0.38
N ARG A 160 -13.64 -5.18 0.25
CA ARG A 160 -13.54 -3.91 1.00
C ARG A 160 -13.64 -4.10 2.52
N LEU A 161 -14.27 -5.18 2.98
CA LEU A 161 -14.40 -5.51 4.40
C LEU A 161 -13.14 -6.18 4.98
N ILE A 162 -12.22 -6.64 4.13
CA ILE A 162 -11.01 -7.32 4.58
C ILE A 162 -10.06 -6.37 5.33
N PRO A 163 -9.69 -5.18 4.82
CA PRO A 163 -8.89 -4.21 5.58
C PRO A 163 -9.52 -3.81 6.92
N VAL A 164 -10.85 -3.69 6.99
CA VAL A 164 -11.59 -3.42 8.24
C VAL A 164 -11.38 -4.56 9.23
N SER A 165 -11.53 -5.80 8.78
CA SER A 165 -11.36 -7.01 9.60
C SER A 165 -9.93 -7.12 10.15
N LEU A 166 -8.93 -6.84 9.31
CA LEU A 166 -7.52 -6.83 9.70
C LEU A 166 -7.19 -5.73 10.72
N ALA A 167 -7.84 -4.56 10.61
CA ALA A 167 -7.67 -3.43 11.51
C ALA A 167 -8.36 -3.63 12.86
N MET A 168 -9.49 -4.34 12.89
CA MET A 168 -10.34 -4.46 14.06
C MET A 168 -9.58 -5.02 15.27
N GLY A 169 -9.58 -4.28 16.39
CA GLY A 169 -8.95 -4.71 17.64
C GLY A 169 -7.42 -4.77 17.61
N ARG A 170 -6.78 -4.21 16.57
CA ARG A 170 -5.31 -4.15 16.46
C ARG A 170 -4.78 -2.85 17.05
N GLN A 171 -3.68 -2.94 17.79
CA GLN A 171 -2.90 -1.75 18.15
C GLN A 171 -1.96 -1.41 17.00
N LYS A 172 -2.23 -0.29 16.31
CA LYS A 172 -1.43 0.17 15.16
C LYS A 172 -0.11 0.81 15.65
N GLN A 173 1.01 0.25 15.21
CA GLN A 173 2.36 0.78 15.46
C GLN A 173 2.72 1.87 14.45
N ALA A 174 3.74 2.68 14.75
CA ALA A 174 4.29 3.62 13.76
C ALA A 174 4.92 2.86 12.59
N VAL A 175 4.79 3.39 11.39
CA VAL A 175 5.35 2.79 10.17
C VAL A 175 6.88 2.75 10.25
N ALA A 176 7.52 3.75 10.84
CA ALA A 176 8.95 3.75 11.16
C ALA A 176 9.45 2.55 12.00
N ASP A 177 8.58 1.84 12.73
CA ASP A 177 8.97 0.68 13.55
C ASP A 177 8.90 -0.65 12.78
N THR A 178 8.40 -0.63 11.54
CA THR A 178 8.28 -1.81 10.68
C THR A 178 9.63 -2.22 10.07
N ALA A 179 9.72 -3.44 9.53
CA ALA A 179 10.97 -4.00 9.04
C ALA A 179 11.58 -3.18 7.88
N ILE A 180 10.74 -2.56 7.05
CA ILE A 180 11.17 -1.76 5.89
C ILE A 180 12.03 -0.56 6.32
N PHE A 181 11.77 0.05 7.49
CA PHE A 181 12.55 1.16 8.04
C PHE A 181 13.74 0.72 8.91
N LYS A 182 13.72 -0.50 9.45
CA LYS A 182 14.86 -1.06 10.21
C LYS A 182 16.07 -1.36 9.33
N SER A 183 15.89 -1.58 8.02
CA SER A 183 17.00 -1.67 7.07
C SER A 183 17.80 -0.36 7.01
N LYS A 184 17.13 0.81 7.04
CA LYS A 184 17.74 2.15 7.10
C LYS A 184 18.72 2.30 8.26
N ALA A 185 18.33 1.83 9.46
CA ALA A 185 19.16 1.92 10.66
C ALA A 185 20.42 1.04 10.61
N SER A 186 20.35 -0.10 9.92
CA SER A 186 21.48 -1.01 9.74
C SER A 186 22.47 -0.48 8.69
N SER A 187 21.96 0.06 7.59
CA SER A 187 22.75 0.68 6.52
C SER A 187 23.40 1.99 6.96
N ALA A 188 22.69 2.84 7.72
CA ALA A 188 23.24 4.08 8.25
C ALA A 188 24.34 3.86 9.31
N LYS A 189 24.24 2.79 10.12
CA LYS A 189 25.29 2.41 11.08
C LYS A 189 26.59 2.01 10.41
N LEU A 190 26.53 1.24 9.32
CA LEU A 190 27.72 0.82 8.56
C LEU A 190 28.47 2.03 7.95
N VAL A 191 27.72 3.02 7.44
CA VAL A 191 28.31 4.25 6.88
C VAL A 191 28.93 5.15 7.97
N GLN A 192 28.43 5.08 9.21
CA GLN A 192 28.96 5.86 10.33
C GLN A 192 30.26 5.27 10.90
N ASP A 193 30.39 3.94 10.94
CA ASP A 193 31.59 3.25 11.44
C ASP A 193 32.80 3.37 10.49
N ASP A 194 32.58 3.52 9.18
CA ASP A 194 33.64 3.74 8.19
C ASP A 194 34.30 5.14 8.27
N ASN A 195 33.76 6.05 9.08
CA ASN A 195 34.30 7.41 9.26
C ASN A 195 35.26 7.55 10.47
N ILE A 196 35.68 6.43 11.07
CA ILE A 196 36.73 6.43 12.10
C ILE A 196 38.10 6.52 11.41
N SER A 197 38.63 7.74 11.37
CA SER A 197 39.99 8.10 10.98
C SER A 197 41.05 7.16 11.58
N ILE A 198 41.59 6.25 10.77
CA ILE A 198 42.85 5.56 11.07
C ILE A 198 43.99 6.56 10.87
N VAL A 199 44.31 7.28 11.94
CA VAL A 199 45.64 7.88 12.10
C VAL A 199 46.17 7.37 13.44
N ASP A 200 46.99 6.33 13.38
CA ASP A 200 47.93 6.05 14.45
C ASP A 200 49.35 5.90 13.89
N MET A 201 50.16 6.86 14.31
CA MET A 201 51.58 7.02 14.03
C MET A 201 52.37 5.80 14.52
N PHE A 202 53.06 5.12 13.61
CA PHE A 202 54.19 4.26 13.97
C PHE A 202 55.49 4.98 13.63
N THR A 203 56.10 5.63 14.63
CA THR A 203 57.52 6.01 14.58
C THR A 203 58.29 5.11 15.54
N PRO A 204 59.00 4.08 15.04
CA PRO A 204 59.86 3.29 15.90
C PRO A 204 61.17 4.04 16.13
N GLU A 205 61.43 4.45 17.37
CA GLU A 205 62.74 4.90 17.81
C GLU A 205 63.78 3.79 17.59
N ARG A 206 64.91 4.17 16.98
CA ARG A 206 66.08 3.31 16.78
C ARG A 206 67.07 3.57 17.92
N PRO A 207 67.39 2.59 18.79
CA PRO A 207 68.47 2.77 19.75
C PRO A 207 69.83 2.66 19.04
N SER A 208 70.79 3.41 19.60
CA SER A 208 72.18 3.66 19.16
C SER A 208 73.00 2.41 18.82
#